data_AF-A0A3C0CWY8-F1
#
_entry.id   AF-A0A3C0CWY8-F1
#
_cell.length_a   1.000
_cell.length_b   1.000
_cell.length_c   1.000
_cell.angle_alpha   90.00
_cell.angle_beta   90.00
_cell.angle_gamma   90.00
#
_symmetry.space_group_name_H-M   'P 1'
#
loop_
_entity.id
_entity.type
_entity.pdbx_description
1 polymer ?
#
loop_
_entity_poly.entity_id
_entity_poly.type
_entity_poly.pdbx_seq_one_letter_code
_entity_poly.pdbx_strand_id
1 'polypeptide(L)' 'LYRRRVDFFIKDRAFSIARAKAELGYAPKVDMEEGVHRTVAWYLEEGLI' A
#
# COMPACT_ATOMS: atom_id res chain seq x y z
N LEU A 1 3.97 -27.04 2.41
CA LEU A 1 3.65 -25.59 2.36
C LEU A 1 3.67 -25.04 3.80
N TYR A 2 4.60 -24.15 4.14
CA TYR A 2 4.72 -23.63 5.51
C TYR A 2 3.67 -22.54 5.78
N ARG A 3 2.79 -22.78 6.75
CA ARG A 3 1.65 -21.92 7.11
C ARG A 3 2.03 -20.46 7.40
N ARG A 4 3.23 -20.25 7.96
CA ARG A 4 3.77 -18.93 8.35
C ARG A 4 3.95 -17.93 7.21
N ARG A 5 4.02 -18.37 5.94
CA ARG A 5 4.12 -17.48 4.77
C ARG A 5 2.78 -16.92 4.31
N VAL A 6 1.67 -17.48 4.80
CA VAL A 6 0.31 -17.06 4.43
C VAL A 6 -0.27 -16.10 5.48
N ASP A 7 0.31 -16.03 6.68
CA ASP A 7 -0.11 -15.15 7.78
C ASP A 7 -0.23 -13.67 7.40
N PHE A 8 0.49 -13.22 6.37
CA PHE A 8 0.39 -11.85 5.84
C PHE A 8 -0.99 -11.58 5.21
N PHE A 9 -1.61 -12.57 4.57
CA PHE A 9 -2.89 -12.42 3.86
C PHE A 9 -4.12 -12.60 4.76
N ILE A 10 -3.93 -13.08 5.99
CA ILE A 10 -5.03 -13.50 6.88
C ILE A 10 -5.20 -12.54 8.06
N LYS A 11 -4.16 -11.76 8.40
CA LYS A 11 -4.17 -10.87 9.57
C LYS A 11 -4.36 -9.42 9.13
N ASP A 12 -5.31 -8.75 9.77
CA ASP A 12 -5.49 -7.30 9.62
C ASP A 12 -4.29 -6.57 10.23
N ARG A 13 -3.69 -5.66 9.45
CA ARG A 13 -2.50 -4.88 9.82
C ARG A 13 -2.65 -3.47 9.27
N ALA A 14 -2.58 -2.50 10.17
CA ALA A 14 -2.37 -1.10 9.82
C ALA A 14 -0.88 -0.76 9.84
N PHE A 15 -0.40 -0.06 8.81
CA PHE A 15 0.97 0.46 8.74
C PHE A 15 0.98 1.99 8.88
N SER A 16 1.96 2.53 9.61
CA SER A 16 2.12 3.97 9.81
C SER A 16 3.47 4.45 9.30
N ILE A 17 3.46 5.60 8.63
CA ILE A 17 4.67 6.28 8.13
C ILE A 17 5.17 7.37 9.11
N ALA A 18 4.60 7.47 10.31
CA ALA A 18 4.93 8.53 11.27
C ALA A 18 6.43 8.62 11.56
N ARG A 19 7.09 7.47 11.73
CA ARG A 19 8.54 7.41 11.97
C ARG A 19 9.36 7.93 10.79
N ALA A 20 8.98 7.56 9.56
CA ALA A 20 9.65 8.05 8.36
C ALA A 20 9.49 9.56 8.19
N LYS A 21 8.32 10.12 8.53
CA LYS A 21 8.10 11.56 8.55
C LYS A 21 9.01 12.25 9.57
N ALA A 22 9.09 11.71 10.80
CA ALA A 22 9.82 12.30 11.90
C ALA A 22 11.35 12.21 11.73
N GLU A 23 11.86 11.05 11.33
CA GLU A 23 13.31 10.79 11.30
C GLU A 23 13.95 11.14 9.95
N LEU A 24 13.21 10.95 8.85
CA LEU A 24 13.76 11.10 7.49
C LEU A 24 13.21 12.32 6.76
N GLY A 25 12.31 13.08 7.39
CA GLY A 25 11.60 14.19 6.73
C GLY A 25 10.76 13.73 5.54
N TYR A 26 10.31 12.46 5.54
CA TYR A 26 9.58 11.91 4.41
C TYR A 26 8.26 12.68 4.19
N ALA A 27 8.12 13.30 3.03
CA ALA A 27 6.91 13.99 2.60
C ALA A 27 6.31 13.24 1.40
N PRO A 28 5.27 12.40 1.60
CA PRO A 28 4.64 11.70 0.49
C PRO A 28 4.01 12.71 -0.48
N LYS A 29 4.35 12.59 -1.77
CA LYS A 29 3.77 13.42 -2.84
C LYS A 29 2.39 12.93 -3.30
N VAL A 30 2.07 11.69 -2.97
CA VAL A 30 0.83 11.00 -3.32
C VAL A 30 0.32 10.38 -2.01
N ASP A 31 -0.90 10.72 -1.63
CA ASP A 31 -1.54 10.09 -0.48
C ASP A 31 -2.13 8.72 -0.83
N MET A 32 -2.69 8.05 0.16
CA MET A 32 -3.20 6.69 -0.02
C MET A 32 -4.42 6.65 -0.96
N GLU A 33 -5.31 7.63 -0.90
CA GLU A 33 -6.53 7.67 -1.69
C GLU A 33 -6.18 7.89 -3.17
N GLU A 34 -5.37 8.90 -3.45
CA GLU A 34 -4.89 9.19 -4.80
C GLU A 34 -4.07 8.02 -5.37
N GLY A 35 -3.21 7.41 -4.56
CA GLY A 35 -2.42 6.25 -4.96
C GLY A 35 -3.31 5.07 -5.38
N VAL A 36 -4.38 4.81 -4.63
CA VAL A 36 -5.35 3.77 -4.95
C VAL A 36 -6.10 4.10 -6.24
N HIS A 37 -6.62 5.33 -6.39
CA HIS A 37 -7.35 5.73 -7.59
C HIS A 37 -6.50 5.61 -8.86
N ARG A 38 -5.25 6.09 -8.83
CA ARG A 38 -4.32 5.98 -9.96
C ARG A 38 -4.04 4.52 -10.33
N THR A 39 -3.90 3.67 -9.32
CA THR A 39 -3.67 2.24 -9.52
C THR A 39 -4.88 1.59 -10.19
N VAL A 40 -6.09 1.86 -9.70
CA VAL A 40 -7.33 1.34 -10.29
C VAL A 40 -7.53 1.84 -11.72
N ALA A 41 -7.30 3.12 -11.99
CA ALA A 41 -7.41 3.68 -13.33
C ALA A 41 -6.48 2.95 -14.32
N TRP A 42 -5.23 2.74 -13.93
CA TRP A 42 -4.27 1.98 -14.74
C TRP A 42 -4.74 0.54 -15.01
N TYR A 43 -5.26 -0.15 -13.99
CA TYR A 43 -5.80 -1.51 -14.15
C TYR A 43 -6.94 -1.58 -15.19
N LEU A 44 -7.82 -0.56 -15.22
CA LEU A 44 -8.92 -0.47 -16.19
C LEU A 44 -8.40 -0.16 -17.61
N GLU A 45 -7.40 0.72 -17.73
CA GLU A 45 -6.78 1.08 -19.01
C GLU A 45 -6.10 -0.12 -19.69
N GLU A 46 -5.44 -0.96 -18.89
CA GLU A 46 -4.76 -2.17 -19.37
C GLU A 46 -5.72 -3.36 -19.59
N GLY A 47 -7.00 -3.23 -19.24
CA GLY A 47 -7.98 -4.33 -19.35
C GLY A 47 -7.66 -5.53 -18.44
N LEU A 48 -7.03 -5.26 -17.29
CA LEU A 48 -6.65 -6.27 -16.31
C LEU A 48 -7.78 -6.58 -15.30
N ILE A 49 -8.84 -5.76 -15.32
CA ILE A 49 -10.09 -5.92 -14.56
C ILE A 49 -11.26 -5.49 -15.44
#